data_AF-A0A077YXH0-F1
#
_entry.id   AF-A0A077YXH0-F1
#
_cell.length_a   1.000
_cell.length_b   1.000
_cell.length_c   1.000
_cell.angle_alpha   90.00
_cell.angle_beta   90.00
_cell.angle_gamma   90.00
#
_symmetry.space_group_name_H-M   'P 1'
#
loop_
_entity.id
_entity.type
_entity.pdbx_description
1 polymer ?
#
loop_
_entity_poly.entity_id
_entity_poly.type
_entity_poly.pdbx_seq_one_letter_code
_entity_poly.pdbx_strand_id
1 'polypeptide(L)'
;MFNYLVGYFPISIRKTAELNPSENYLIVNHPHGILSVGAFGNFLTDATSFSSLFPGIRSYLCTLDMNFYWPIRREYMQLLGKNEFVGVKSTVGLSSATSGAVSRSKESVSYLITRPGGGNAVVIVAGGAEEALESQPGAHRIILRERKGFVKVAIKYGCKRLGASFACVICRWKTARGNVEARLPFSEFVWKNRRLKLFRHCSVALVPSYSFGEVDLFRQVSNGKGSTLRSVQSAIGSILTFTTPLFYGRGAFGFRFGFLPFQRPVCTVVGCPIEVERNENPTREEVNRVHDRYISELVKLFESHKCSFGISEKTNLQIL
;
A
#
# COMPACT_ATOMS: atom_id res chain seq x y z
N MET A 1 0.78 -21.49 6.66
CA MET A 1 -0.12 -20.67 7.51
C MET A 1 -0.93 -19.66 6.69
N PHE A 2 -0.32 -18.74 5.94
CA PHE A 2 -1.07 -17.71 5.19
C PHE A 2 -1.94 -18.25 4.06
N ASN A 3 -1.56 -19.35 3.41
CA ASN A 3 -2.45 -20.03 2.46
C ASN A 3 -3.77 -20.49 3.11
N TYR A 4 -3.76 -20.84 4.41
CA TYR A 4 -4.99 -21.13 5.14
C TYR A 4 -5.80 -19.87 5.45
N LEU A 5 -5.14 -18.74 5.76
CA LEU A 5 -5.82 -17.45 5.93
C LEU A 5 -6.50 -17.01 4.63
N VAL A 6 -5.75 -17.05 3.52
CA VAL A 6 -6.22 -16.73 2.17
C VAL A 6 -7.34 -17.67 1.75
N GLY A 7 -7.21 -18.98 1.98
CA GLY A 7 -8.26 -19.95 1.68
C GLY A 7 -9.49 -19.81 2.58
N TYR A 8 -9.32 -19.35 3.82
CA TYR A 8 -10.44 -19.11 4.73
C TYR A 8 -11.27 -17.89 4.31
N PHE A 9 -10.65 -16.74 3.97
CA PHE A 9 -11.34 -15.50 3.53
C PHE A 9 -11.42 -15.31 2.00
N PRO A 10 -11.49 -16.40 1.21
CA PRO A 10 -11.08 -16.48 -0.19
C PRO A 10 -10.41 -15.21 -0.73
N ILE A 11 -9.22 -14.90 -0.21
CA ILE A 11 -8.53 -13.63 -0.48
C ILE A 11 -7.96 -13.68 -1.89
N SER A 12 -8.16 -12.61 -2.65
CA SER A 12 -7.61 -12.48 -4.00
C SER A 12 -7.17 -11.05 -4.26
N ILE A 13 -6.32 -10.90 -5.28
CA ILE A 13 -5.87 -9.62 -5.80
C ILE A 13 -6.11 -9.57 -7.32
N ARG A 14 -6.53 -8.42 -7.82
CA ARG A 14 -6.70 -8.12 -9.24
C ARG A 14 -5.85 -6.92 -9.62
N LYS A 15 -5.05 -7.06 -10.67
CA LYS A 15 -4.32 -5.94 -11.29
C LYS A 15 -5.18 -5.31 -12.39
N THR A 16 -5.23 -3.98 -12.45
CA THR A 16 -5.88 -3.27 -13.58
C THR A 16 -4.88 -2.64 -14.54
N ALA A 17 -3.61 -2.52 -14.16
CA ALA A 17 -2.54 -1.97 -14.97
C ALA A 17 -1.22 -2.66 -14.64
N GLU A 18 -0.28 -2.60 -15.59
CA GLU A 18 1.10 -3.00 -15.34
C GLU A 18 1.81 -1.93 -14.51
N LEU A 19 2.72 -2.38 -13.65
CA LEU A 19 3.60 -1.52 -12.87
C LEU A 19 5.04 -1.75 -13.36
N ASN A 20 5.76 -0.66 -13.65
CA ASN A 20 7.13 -0.73 -14.14
C ASN A 20 8.09 -1.13 -13.01
N PRO A 21 8.82 -2.27 -13.11
CA PRO A 21 9.75 -2.70 -12.07
C PRO A 21 10.95 -1.75 -11.87
N SER A 22 11.16 -0.80 -12.79
CA SER A 22 12.19 0.23 -12.67
C SER A 22 11.79 1.41 -11.78
N GLU A 23 10.53 1.45 -11.32
CA GLU A 23 9.98 2.54 -10.51
C GLU A 23 9.58 2.03 -9.12
N ASN A 24 9.42 2.97 -8.18
CA ASN A 24 8.90 2.67 -6.87
C ASN A 24 7.45 3.15 -6.76
N TYR A 25 6.67 2.51 -5.90
CA TYR A 25 5.24 2.76 -5.77
C TYR A 25 4.86 2.99 -4.31
N LEU A 26 3.93 3.92 -4.11
CA LEU A 26 3.21 4.05 -2.86
C LEU A 26 1.77 3.61 -3.11
N ILE A 27 1.49 2.34 -2.83
CA ILE A 27 0.15 1.77 -2.92
C ILE A 27 -0.62 2.19 -1.68
N VAL A 28 -1.80 2.78 -1.87
CA VAL A 28 -2.66 3.19 -0.77
C VAL A 28 -3.93 2.38 -0.83
N ASN A 29 -4.07 1.44 0.11
CA ASN A 29 -5.17 0.49 0.19
C ASN A 29 -6.31 1.02 1.06
N HIS A 30 -7.54 0.80 0.60
CA HIS A 30 -8.79 1.15 1.27
C HIS A 30 -9.79 0.00 1.19
N PRO A 31 -10.81 -0.09 2.05
CA PRO A 31 -10.80 0.50 3.38
C PRO A 31 -9.74 -0.19 4.26
N HIS A 32 -9.38 0.45 5.35
CA HIS A 32 -8.69 -0.17 6.46
C HIS A 32 -9.54 -1.26 7.10
N GLY A 33 -10.85 -1.03 7.23
CA GLY A 33 -11.73 -1.90 8.01
C GLY A 33 -11.21 -2.04 9.45
N ILE A 34 -11.56 -3.14 10.10
CA ILE A 34 -11.14 -3.38 11.49
C ILE A 34 -9.69 -3.90 11.56
N LEU A 35 -9.32 -4.90 10.74
CA LEU A 35 -7.98 -5.53 10.78
C LEU A 35 -7.21 -5.50 9.45
N SER A 36 -7.77 -4.95 8.36
CA SER A 36 -7.13 -4.91 7.03
C SER A 36 -6.62 -6.28 6.55
N VAL A 37 -7.45 -7.31 6.67
CA VAL A 37 -7.11 -8.72 6.38
C VAL A 37 -6.74 -8.88 4.90
N GLY A 38 -7.44 -8.19 3.99
CA GLY A 38 -7.15 -8.19 2.57
C GLY A 38 -5.77 -7.62 2.26
N ALA A 39 -5.41 -6.48 2.86
CA ALA A 39 -4.08 -5.89 2.67
C ALA A 39 -2.97 -6.79 3.23
N PHE A 40 -3.21 -7.41 4.39
CA PHE A 40 -2.30 -8.37 4.98
C PHE A 40 -2.09 -9.59 4.06
N GLY A 41 -3.18 -10.22 3.63
CA GLY A 41 -3.12 -11.40 2.74
C GLY A 41 -2.45 -11.10 1.40
N ASN A 42 -2.74 -9.95 0.79
CA ASN A 42 -2.28 -9.63 -0.57
C ASN A 42 -0.89 -9.00 -0.65
N PHE A 43 -0.51 -8.14 0.31
CA PHE A 43 0.71 -7.32 0.19
C PHE A 43 1.80 -7.69 1.18
N LEU A 44 1.43 -8.15 2.38
CA LEU A 44 2.42 -8.62 3.34
C LEU A 44 2.89 -10.03 3.01
N THR A 45 1.96 -10.86 2.54
CA THR A 45 2.23 -12.25 2.21
C THR A 45 2.14 -12.44 0.72
N ASP A 46 2.98 -13.30 0.15
CA ASP A 46 2.87 -13.68 -1.27
C ASP A 46 1.84 -14.81 -1.48
N ALA A 47 0.90 -14.99 -0.55
CA ALA A 47 -0.04 -16.12 -0.55
C ALA A 47 -1.12 -16.01 -1.65
N THR A 48 -1.32 -14.81 -2.20
CA THR A 48 -2.19 -14.55 -3.36
C THR A 48 -1.40 -14.29 -4.64
N SER A 49 -0.11 -14.63 -4.65
CA SER A 49 0.81 -14.51 -5.79
C SER A 49 0.99 -13.07 -6.30
N PHE A 50 1.14 -12.10 -5.38
CA PHE A 50 1.45 -10.71 -5.74
C PHE A 50 2.71 -10.63 -6.62
N SER A 51 3.76 -11.37 -6.25
CA SER A 51 5.04 -11.41 -6.98
C SER A 51 4.89 -11.90 -8.42
N SER A 52 3.91 -12.78 -8.67
CA SER A 52 3.62 -13.31 -10.00
C SER A 52 2.78 -12.33 -10.83
N LEU A 53 1.88 -11.57 -10.18
CA LEU A 53 1.06 -10.55 -10.85
C LEU A 53 1.87 -9.30 -11.22
N PHE A 54 2.84 -8.93 -10.39
CA PHE A 54 3.73 -7.79 -10.55
C PHE A 54 5.20 -8.23 -10.52
N PRO A 55 5.68 -8.90 -11.58
CA PRO A 55 7.02 -9.46 -11.62
C PRO A 55 8.08 -8.36 -11.47
N GLY A 56 9.03 -8.58 -10.57
CA GLY A 56 10.09 -7.62 -10.26
C GLY A 56 9.71 -6.53 -9.24
N ILE A 57 8.49 -6.57 -8.70
CA ILE A 57 8.04 -5.65 -7.65
C ILE A 57 7.94 -6.37 -6.30
N ARG A 58 8.49 -5.70 -5.29
CA ARG A 58 8.54 -6.11 -3.88
C ARG A 58 7.54 -5.31 -3.06
N SER A 59 6.58 -5.98 -2.44
CA SER A 59 5.55 -5.33 -1.63
C SER A 59 5.97 -5.17 -0.17
N TYR A 60 5.81 -3.99 0.41
CA TYR A 60 6.11 -3.74 1.82
C TYR A 60 4.89 -3.15 2.52
N LEU A 61 4.18 -3.95 3.32
CA LEU A 61 3.00 -3.48 4.04
C LEU A 61 3.40 -2.68 5.28
N CYS A 62 2.98 -1.42 5.35
CA CYS A 62 3.13 -0.59 6.53
C CYS A 62 2.24 -1.12 7.66
N THR A 63 2.82 -1.32 8.84
CA THR A 63 2.11 -1.76 10.03
C THR A 63 2.48 -0.92 11.26
N LEU A 64 1.72 -1.08 12.35
CA LEU A 64 1.95 -0.37 13.61
C LEU A 64 3.31 -0.75 14.20
N ASP A 65 4.00 0.25 14.75
CA ASP A 65 5.34 0.06 15.34
C ASP A 65 5.35 -0.95 16.48
N MET A 66 4.21 -1.12 17.16
CA MET A 66 4.00 -2.12 18.20
C MET A 66 4.26 -3.56 17.75
N ASN A 67 4.05 -3.87 16.47
CA ASN A 67 4.40 -5.17 15.92
C ASN A 67 5.91 -5.45 15.96
N PHE A 68 6.75 -4.43 16.13
CA PHE A 68 8.20 -4.52 16.18
C PHE A 68 8.79 -4.36 17.60
N TYR A 69 7.98 -4.16 18.65
CA TYR A 69 8.52 -4.02 20.02
C TYR A 69 8.81 -5.36 20.71
N TRP A 70 8.12 -6.43 20.35
CA TRP A 70 8.36 -7.75 20.95
C TRP A 70 9.42 -8.53 20.15
N PRO A 71 10.59 -8.90 20.72
CA PRO A 71 11.74 -9.48 20.01
C PRO A 71 11.57 -10.94 19.52
N ILE A 72 10.36 -11.48 19.54
CA ILE A 72 10.01 -12.70 18.79
C ILE A 72 9.03 -12.34 17.67
N ARG A 73 8.12 -11.39 17.94
CA ARG A 73 7.10 -10.92 17.00
C ARG A 73 7.70 -10.00 15.94
N ARG A 74 8.69 -9.18 16.28
CA ARG A 74 9.43 -8.31 15.36
C ARG A 74 10.17 -9.16 14.33
N GLU A 75 10.93 -10.12 14.81
CA GLU A 75 11.70 -11.08 14.04
C GLU A 75 10.75 -11.91 13.21
N TYR A 76 9.60 -12.36 13.76
CA TYR A 76 8.55 -13.01 12.99
C TYR A 76 8.02 -12.11 11.88
N MET A 77 7.61 -10.86 12.14
CA MET A 77 7.09 -9.93 11.11
C MET A 77 8.13 -9.57 10.05
N GLN A 78 9.42 -9.53 10.43
CA GLN A 78 10.54 -9.37 9.50
C GLN A 78 10.93 -10.67 8.78
N LEU A 79 10.74 -11.85 9.38
CA LEU A 79 10.93 -13.19 8.79
C LEU A 79 9.79 -13.56 7.85
N LEU A 80 8.57 -13.13 8.18
CA LEU A 80 7.44 -13.11 7.26
C LEU A 80 7.78 -12.28 6.03
N GLY A 81 8.58 -11.24 6.25
CA GLY A 81 9.27 -10.48 5.22
C GLY A 81 10.59 -11.09 4.76
N LYS A 82 10.61 -12.38 4.38
CA LYS A 82 11.83 -13.18 4.13
C LYS A 82 12.99 -12.38 3.51
N ASN A 83 13.88 -11.91 4.38
CA ASN A 83 15.28 -11.55 4.16
C ASN A 83 15.61 -10.56 3.02
N GLU A 84 15.61 -9.26 3.34
CA GLU A 84 16.85 -8.48 3.25
C GLU A 84 16.93 -7.58 4.48
N PHE A 85 17.71 -8.00 5.46
CA PHE A 85 18.10 -7.15 6.59
C PHE A 85 18.70 -5.86 6.02
N VAL A 86 18.17 -4.73 6.49
CA VAL A 86 18.77 -3.40 6.35
C VAL A 86 20.14 -3.44 7.04
N GLY A 87 21.20 -3.90 6.33
CA GLY A 87 22.58 -3.95 6.84
C GLY A 87 23.30 -5.31 7.08
N VAL A 88 22.76 -6.48 6.75
CA VAL A 88 23.41 -7.80 6.96
C VAL A 88 23.05 -8.68 5.76
N LYS A 89 24.04 -8.97 4.92
CA LYS A 89 23.92 -9.94 3.82
C LYS A 89 23.62 -11.31 4.43
N SER A 90 22.41 -11.83 4.23
CA SER A 90 22.11 -13.22 4.55
C SER A 90 22.72 -14.12 3.48
N THR A 91 23.56 -15.06 3.91
CA THR A 91 24.32 -16.02 3.09
C THR A 91 23.50 -17.21 2.61
N VAL A 92 22.19 -17.24 2.86
CA VAL A 92 21.30 -18.30 2.38
C VAL A 92 20.49 -17.79 1.19
N GLY A 93 20.88 -18.25 0.00
CA GLY A 93 20.13 -18.06 -1.24
C GLY A 93 18.78 -18.76 -1.16
N LEU A 94 17.77 -18.04 -0.65
CA LEU A 94 16.37 -18.43 -0.76
C LEU A 94 15.64 -17.44 -1.68
N SER A 95 15.06 -17.99 -2.72
CA SER A 95 14.49 -17.35 -3.91
C SER A 95 13.42 -16.27 -3.65
N SER A 96 13.72 -15.03 -4.04
CA SER A 96 12.94 -14.16 -4.94
C SER A 96 11.41 -14.03 -4.81
N ALA A 97 10.86 -13.89 -3.60
CA ALA A 97 9.51 -13.32 -3.41
C ALA A 97 9.52 -12.40 -2.17
N THR A 98 9.77 -11.12 -2.40
CA THR A 98 10.17 -10.12 -1.41
C THR A 98 8.97 -9.28 -0.96
N SER A 99 8.02 -9.93 -0.28
CA SER A 99 6.96 -9.21 0.44
C SER A 99 7.39 -9.07 1.91
N GLY A 100 7.05 -7.98 2.65
CA GLY A 100 7.44 -7.84 4.06
C GLY A 100 6.75 -6.71 4.84
N ALA A 101 6.88 -6.71 6.16
CA ALA A 101 6.31 -5.68 7.02
C ALA A 101 7.29 -4.52 7.20
N VAL A 102 6.80 -3.28 7.17
CA VAL A 102 7.59 -2.07 7.46
C VAL A 102 6.89 -1.19 8.49
N SER A 103 7.65 -0.46 9.29
CA SER A 103 7.12 0.59 10.17
C SER A 103 6.39 1.66 9.35
N ARG A 104 5.31 2.21 9.91
CA ARG A 104 4.55 3.33 9.32
C ARG A 104 5.32 4.67 9.36
N SER A 105 6.46 4.74 10.06
CA SER A 105 7.28 5.96 10.15
C SER A 105 7.63 6.51 8.77
N LYS A 106 7.65 7.85 8.66
CA LYS A 106 7.95 8.54 7.39
C LYS A 106 9.34 8.16 6.90
N GLU A 107 10.26 7.94 7.81
CA GLU A 107 11.65 7.57 7.58
C GLU A 107 11.72 6.19 6.90
N SER A 108 10.99 5.21 7.43
CA SER A 108 10.96 3.85 6.87
C SER A 108 10.31 3.81 5.49
N VAL A 109 9.18 4.51 5.32
CA VAL A 109 8.52 4.65 4.02
C VAL A 109 9.46 5.32 3.01
N SER A 110 10.07 6.45 3.39
CA SER A 110 10.99 7.21 2.53
C SER A 110 12.22 6.39 2.14
N TYR A 111 12.77 5.61 3.08
CA TYR A 111 13.93 4.75 2.81
C TYR A 111 13.64 3.73 1.71
N LEU A 112 12.49 3.04 1.76
CA LEU A 112 12.13 2.04 0.76
C LEU A 112 11.81 2.66 -0.61
N ILE A 113 11.03 3.74 -0.64
CA ILE A 113 10.62 4.38 -1.92
C ILE A 113 11.75 5.16 -2.61
N THR A 114 12.85 5.44 -1.90
CA THR A 114 14.04 6.09 -2.47
C THR A 114 15.17 5.10 -2.81
N ARG A 115 14.97 3.79 -2.60
CA ARG A 115 15.99 2.81 -2.94
C ARG A 115 16.28 2.82 -4.46
N PRO A 116 17.56 2.88 -4.86
CA PRO A 116 17.95 2.82 -6.25
C PRO A 116 17.63 1.45 -6.85
N GLY A 117 17.28 1.43 -8.14
CA GLY A 117 16.93 0.21 -8.89
C GLY A 117 15.44 -0.03 -9.06
N GLY A 118 14.58 0.71 -8.35
CA GLY A 118 13.13 0.55 -8.45
C GLY A 118 12.62 -0.74 -7.82
N GLY A 119 11.37 -1.08 -8.15
CA GLY A 119 10.75 -2.34 -7.83
C GLY A 119 10.29 -2.45 -6.38
N ASN A 120 10.16 -1.34 -5.65
CA ASN A 120 9.63 -1.34 -4.29
C ASN A 120 8.25 -0.71 -4.26
N ALA A 121 7.24 -1.46 -3.83
CA ALA A 121 5.89 -1.00 -3.60
C ALA A 121 5.61 -0.95 -2.10
N VAL A 122 5.65 0.23 -1.50
CA VAL A 122 5.24 0.41 -0.11
C VAL A 122 3.73 0.54 -0.06
N VAL A 123 3.08 -0.26 0.78
CA VAL A 123 1.63 -0.30 0.90
C VAL A 123 1.21 0.33 2.21
N ILE A 124 0.45 1.42 2.13
CA ILE A 124 -0.16 2.08 3.28
C ILE A 124 -1.66 1.78 3.27
N VAL A 125 -2.17 1.30 4.39
CA VAL A 125 -3.62 1.25 4.59
C VAL A 125 -4.08 2.58 5.19
N ALA A 126 -4.80 3.37 4.40
CA ALA A 126 -5.35 4.65 4.85
C ALA A 126 -6.73 4.42 5.50
N GLY A 127 -7.04 5.18 6.54
CA GLY A 127 -8.25 5.01 7.36
C GLY A 127 -7.94 4.88 8.86
N GLY A 128 -7.05 3.96 9.22
CA GLY A 128 -6.57 3.78 10.60
C GLY A 128 -7.70 3.54 11.62
N ALA A 129 -7.43 3.86 12.89
CA ALA A 129 -8.38 3.62 13.99
C ALA A 129 -9.71 4.38 13.82
N GLU A 130 -9.67 5.59 13.26
CA GLU A 130 -10.86 6.41 13.04
C GLU A 130 -11.81 5.76 12.02
N GLU A 131 -11.28 5.14 10.97
CA GLU A 131 -12.10 4.44 9.98
C GLU A 131 -12.58 3.08 10.47
N ALA A 132 -11.73 2.35 11.22
CA ALA A 132 -12.13 1.09 11.86
C ALA A 132 -13.35 1.27 12.77
N LEU A 133 -13.48 2.47 13.32
CA LEU A 133 -14.56 2.91 14.17
C LEU A 133 -15.86 3.29 13.40
N GLU A 134 -15.80 3.48 12.08
CA GLU A 134 -16.96 3.72 11.20
C GLU A 134 -17.32 2.45 10.38
N SER A 135 -16.59 1.34 10.60
CA SER A 135 -16.68 0.12 9.80
C SER A 135 -17.97 -0.65 10.09
N GLN A 136 -18.87 -0.64 9.13
CA GLN A 136 -20.14 -1.37 9.18
C GLN A 136 -20.29 -2.23 7.92
N PRO A 137 -20.84 -3.46 8.02
CA PRO A 137 -21.09 -4.29 6.85
C PRO A 137 -21.93 -3.56 5.80
N GLY A 138 -21.55 -3.69 4.52
CA GLY A 138 -22.16 -2.98 3.39
C GLY A 138 -21.98 -1.46 3.36
N ALA A 139 -21.36 -0.84 4.37
CA ALA A 139 -21.06 0.59 4.38
C ALA A 139 -19.69 0.87 3.74
N HIS A 140 -19.70 1.39 2.52
CA HIS A 140 -18.48 1.81 1.81
C HIS A 140 -18.13 3.25 2.16
N ARG A 141 -17.66 3.46 3.40
CA ARG A 141 -17.23 4.75 3.93
C ARG A 141 -15.75 4.69 4.27
N ILE A 142 -14.98 5.65 3.76
CA ILE A 142 -13.53 5.72 4.02
C ILE A 142 -13.14 7.10 4.52
N ILE A 143 -12.21 7.17 5.47
CA ILE A 143 -11.72 8.42 6.03
C ILE A 143 -10.47 8.82 5.24
N LEU A 144 -10.65 9.75 4.31
CA LEU A 144 -9.63 10.13 3.35
C LEU A 144 -9.57 11.64 3.10
N ARG A 145 -10.64 12.41 3.32
CA ARG A 145 -10.74 13.83 2.95
C ARG A 145 -9.60 14.68 3.48
N GLU A 146 -9.25 14.49 4.75
CA GLU A 146 -8.16 15.21 5.41
C GLU A 146 -6.84 14.43 5.45
N ARG A 147 -6.81 13.17 4.98
CA ARG A 147 -5.65 12.26 5.09
C ARG A 147 -4.63 12.48 3.98
N LYS A 148 -4.08 13.69 3.86
CA LYS A 148 -3.16 14.09 2.77
C LYS A 148 -1.69 13.70 2.96
N GLY A 149 -1.36 12.98 4.03
CA GLY A 149 0.02 12.66 4.40
C GLY A 149 0.78 11.84 3.37
N PHE A 150 0.13 10.83 2.77
CA PHE A 150 0.75 9.99 1.74
C PHE A 150 1.00 10.77 0.43
N VAL A 151 0.12 11.71 0.10
CA VAL A 151 0.27 12.59 -1.07
C VAL A 151 1.51 13.48 -0.91
N LYS A 152 1.71 14.06 0.28
CA LYS A 152 2.93 14.84 0.57
C LYS A 152 4.20 14.02 0.39
N VAL A 153 4.20 12.77 0.83
CA VAL A 153 5.34 11.85 0.64
C VAL A 153 5.56 11.57 -0.84
N ALA A 154 4.51 11.25 -1.59
CA ALA A 154 4.63 10.98 -3.01
C ALA A 154 5.10 12.21 -3.81
N ILE A 155 4.63 13.42 -3.50
CA ILE A 155 5.13 14.65 -4.15
C ILE A 155 6.62 14.86 -3.83
N LYS A 156 7.04 14.64 -2.59
CA LYS A 156 8.46 14.82 -2.20
C LYS A 156 9.41 13.91 -2.98
N TYR A 157 8.95 12.70 -3.32
CA TYR A 157 9.75 11.68 -4.00
C TYR A 157 9.24 11.36 -5.41
N GLY A 158 8.43 12.24 -6.00
CA GLY A 158 7.83 12.04 -7.31
C GLY A 158 8.86 12.04 -8.44
N CYS A 159 8.36 11.98 -9.68
CA CYS A 159 9.20 12.10 -10.86
C CYS A 159 9.69 13.55 -11.00
N LYS A 160 11.00 13.75 -11.12
CA LYS A 160 11.55 15.07 -11.41
C LYS A 160 11.30 15.38 -12.88
N ARG A 161 10.49 16.40 -13.16
CA ARG A 161 10.28 16.87 -14.53
C ARG A 161 11.62 17.39 -15.07
N LEU A 162 12.19 16.69 -16.04
CA LEU A 162 13.38 17.18 -16.72
C LEU A 162 12.95 18.31 -17.66
N GLY A 163 13.41 19.53 -17.39
CA GLY A 163 13.18 20.66 -18.28
C GLY A 163 13.73 20.35 -19.68
N ALA A 164 13.07 20.87 -20.71
CA ALA A 164 13.31 20.57 -22.13
C ALA A 164 14.73 20.89 -22.66
N SER A 165 15.65 21.36 -21.82
CA SER A 165 16.99 21.83 -22.23
C SER A 165 18.15 20.88 -21.89
N PHE A 166 17.91 19.67 -21.36
CA PHE A 166 19.02 18.75 -21.13
C PHE A 166 19.45 18.09 -22.43
N ALA A 167 20.68 18.40 -22.88
CA ALA A 167 21.34 17.74 -23.99
C ALA A 167 21.27 16.21 -23.82
N CYS A 168 20.78 15.52 -24.84
CA CYS A 168 20.75 14.06 -24.87
C CYS A 168 22.18 13.54 -25.02
N VAL A 169 22.62 12.65 -24.12
CA VAL A 169 23.83 11.86 -24.36
C VAL A 169 23.44 10.75 -25.31
N ILE A 170 24.10 10.69 -26.46
CA ILE A 170 24.06 9.49 -27.29
C ILE A 170 24.99 8.47 -26.64
N CYS A 171 24.42 7.46 -26.02
CA CYS A 171 25.21 6.33 -25.57
C CYS A 171 25.26 5.25 -26.66
N ARG A 172 26.47 4.83 -27.02
CA ARG A 172 26.76 3.71 -27.91
C ARG A 172 27.25 2.53 -27.09
N TRP A 173 26.65 1.36 -27.29
CA TRP A 173 27.19 0.10 -26.79
C TRP A 173 27.14 -0.99 -27.86
N LYS A 174 28.19 -1.81 -27.88
CA LYS A 174 28.28 -3.00 -28.73
C LYS A 174 27.51 -4.13 -28.08
N THR A 175 26.54 -4.68 -28.80
CA THR A 175 25.89 -5.94 -28.46
C THR A 175 26.33 -7.01 -29.45
N ALA A 176 26.04 -8.28 -29.15
CA ALA A 176 26.30 -9.40 -30.08
C ALA A 176 25.56 -9.26 -31.44
N ARG A 177 24.57 -8.36 -31.55
CA ARG A 177 23.80 -8.08 -32.77
C ARG A 177 24.19 -6.76 -33.45
N GLY A 178 25.25 -6.09 -33.00
CA GLY A 178 25.73 -4.82 -33.56
C GLY A 178 25.73 -3.66 -32.57
N ASN A 179 26.06 -2.47 -33.08
CA ASN A 179 26.06 -1.22 -32.31
C ASN A 179 24.63 -0.75 -32.08
N VAL A 180 24.27 -0.50 -30.83
CA VAL A 180 22.98 0.11 -30.47
C VAL A 180 23.26 1.52 -29.95
N GLU A 181 22.60 2.51 -30.55
CA GLU A 181 22.56 3.89 -30.06
C GLU A 181 21.25 4.14 -29.33
N ALA A 182 21.34 4.70 -28.13
CA ALA A 182 20.18 5.25 -27.43
C ALA A 182 20.46 6.71 -27.04
N ARG A 183 19.47 7.58 -27.27
CA ARG A 183 19.47 8.96 -26.80
C ARG A 183 18.81 9.00 -25.42
N LEU A 184 19.59 9.32 -24.39
CA LEU A 184 19.10 9.48 -23.01
C LEU A 184 19.46 10.87 -22.46
N PRO A 185 18.56 11.52 -21.70
CA PRO A 185 18.85 12.85 -21.14
C PRO A 185 20.02 12.79 -20.13
N PHE A 186 20.95 13.74 -20.21
CA PHE A 186 22.20 13.78 -19.39
C PHE A 186 21.95 13.66 -17.87
N SER A 187 20.80 14.14 -17.41
CA SER A 187 20.34 14.10 -16.02
C SER A 187 20.19 12.69 -15.44
N GLU A 188 20.22 11.64 -16.25
CA GLU A 188 20.19 10.25 -15.79
C GLU A 188 21.57 9.70 -15.44
N PHE A 189 22.66 10.46 -15.55
CA PHE A 189 24.02 9.96 -15.33
C PHE A 189 24.78 10.71 -14.24
N VAL A 190 25.34 9.97 -13.28
CA VAL A 190 26.34 10.48 -12.31
C VAL A 190 27.63 9.69 -12.46
N TRP A 191 28.75 10.40 -12.53
CA TRP A 191 30.08 9.80 -12.56
C TRP A 191 30.42 9.18 -11.19
N LYS A 192 30.56 7.85 -11.14
CA LYS A 192 31.10 7.15 -9.97
C LYS A 192 32.16 6.14 -10.43
N ASN A 193 33.40 6.28 -9.95
CA ASN A 193 34.55 5.45 -10.33
C ASN A 193 34.78 5.32 -11.85
N ARG A 194 34.79 6.44 -12.57
CA ARG A 194 35.04 6.51 -14.02
C ARG A 194 34.14 5.65 -14.92
N ARG A 195 32.95 5.27 -14.44
CA ARG A 195 31.90 4.65 -15.26
C ARG A 195 30.63 5.48 -15.17
N LEU A 196 30.00 5.74 -16.33
CA LEU A 196 28.63 6.26 -16.39
C LEU A 196 27.71 5.19 -15.80
N LYS A 197 27.08 5.49 -14.66
CA LYS A 197 25.94 4.69 -14.15
C LYS A 197 24.67 5.50 -14.34
N LEU A 198 23.66 4.85 -14.91
CA LEU A 198 22.31 5.37 -15.03
C LEU A 198 21.72 5.51 -13.61
N PHE A 199 21.75 6.71 -13.05
CA PHE A 199 21.00 7.08 -11.86
C PHE A 199 19.67 7.66 -12.35
N ARG A 200 18.72 6.78 -12.66
CA ARG A 200 17.32 7.19 -12.80
C ARG A 200 16.89 7.69 -11.41
N HIS A 201 16.70 9.01 -11.26
CA HIS A 201 16.17 9.58 -10.02
C HIS A 201 14.90 8.79 -9.67
N CYS A 202 14.88 8.12 -8.52
CA CYS A 202 13.79 7.22 -8.14
C CYS A 202 12.46 7.98 -8.18
N SER A 203 11.62 7.66 -9.17
CA SER A 203 10.26 8.17 -9.28
C SER A 203 9.36 7.32 -8.39
N VAL A 204 8.52 8.00 -7.62
CA VAL A 204 7.44 7.38 -6.85
C VAL A 204 6.10 7.77 -7.46
N ALA A 205 5.30 6.77 -7.83
CA ALA A 205 3.91 6.96 -8.24
C ALA A 205 2.94 6.51 -7.14
N LEU A 206 1.81 7.21 -7.04
CA LEU A 206 0.72 6.81 -6.15
C LEU A 206 -0.13 5.75 -6.84
N VAL A 207 -0.51 4.69 -6.13
CA VAL A 207 -1.40 3.67 -6.69
C VAL A 207 -2.63 3.52 -5.79
N PRO A 208 -3.83 3.86 -6.26
CA PRO A 208 -5.06 3.60 -5.50
C PRO A 208 -5.33 2.09 -5.47
N SER A 209 -5.74 1.59 -4.32
CA SER A 209 -6.17 0.20 -4.19
C SER A 209 -7.40 0.09 -3.29
N TYR A 210 -8.32 -0.79 -3.65
CA TYR A 210 -9.55 -1.00 -2.91
C TYR A 210 -9.84 -2.50 -2.67
N SER A 211 -10.08 -2.88 -1.42
CA SER A 211 -10.40 -4.23 -0.94
C SER A 211 -11.91 -4.40 -0.75
N PHE A 212 -12.57 -5.01 -1.73
CA PHE A 212 -13.98 -5.39 -1.64
C PHE A 212 -14.18 -6.55 -0.65
N GLY A 213 -15.24 -6.49 0.15
CA GLY A 213 -15.56 -7.49 1.19
C GLY A 213 -14.86 -7.26 2.55
N GLU A 214 -13.91 -6.34 2.63
CA GLU A 214 -13.12 -6.07 3.85
C GLU A 214 -14.01 -5.63 5.04
N VAL A 215 -15.02 -4.80 4.78
CA VAL A 215 -15.96 -4.31 5.82
C VAL A 215 -16.98 -5.36 6.28
N ASP A 216 -17.08 -6.50 5.58
CA ASP A 216 -18.04 -7.56 5.89
C ASP A 216 -17.43 -8.66 6.77
N LEU A 217 -16.13 -8.57 7.08
CA LEU A 217 -15.40 -9.53 7.90
C LEU A 217 -15.77 -9.49 9.38
N PHE A 218 -16.24 -8.34 9.86
CA PHE A 218 -16.57 -8.12 11.26
C PHE A 218 -17.82 -7.28 11.38
N ARG A 219 -18.54 -7.43 12.49
CA ARG A 219 -19.63 -6.54 12.86
C ARG A 219 -19.17 -5.67 14.00
N GLN A 220 -19.15 -4.36 13.78
CA GLN A 220 -18.90 -3.39 14.83
C GLN A 220 -20.22 -3.06 15.55
N VAL A 221 -20.21 -3.07 16.88
CA VAL A 221 -21.32 -2.56 17.68
C VAL A 221 -21.52 -1.09 17.31
N SER A 222 -22.74 -0.75 16.86
CA SER A 222 -23.04 0.60 16.38
C SER A 222 -22.90 1.61 17.53
N ASN A 223 -22.09 2.65 17.29
CA ASN A 223 -21.85 3.70 18.26
C ASN A 223 -21.65 5.06 17.59
N GLY A 224 -22.75 5.63 17.08
CA GLY A 224 -22.73 6.92 16.38
C GLY A 224 -21.95 8.00 17.12
N LYS A 225 -21.37 8.93 16.36
CA LYS A 225 -20.66 10.11 16.89
C LYS A 225 -21.57 10.84 17.87
N GLY A 226 -21.05 11.09 19.08
CA GLY A 226 -21.81 11.70 20.20
C GLY A 226 -22.35 10.69 21.23
N SER A 227 -22.35 9.39 20.96
CA SER A 227 -22.73 8.39 21.97
C SER A 227 -21.70 8.29 23.12
N THR A 228 -22.16 7.92 24.32
CA THR A 228 -21.29 7.66 25.47
C THR A 228 -20.24 6.59 25.13
N LEU A 229 -20.66 5.52 24.45
CA LEU A 229 -19.76 4.45 24.03
C LEU A 229 -18.67 4.95 23.07
N ARG A 230 -19.01 5.85 22.13
CA ARG A 230 -18.04 6.48 21.24
C ARG A 230 -17.06 7.35 22.01
N SER A 231 -17.55 8.14 22.96
CA SER A 231 -16.71 9.02 23.79
C SER A 231 -15.70 8.21 24.61
N VAL A 232 -16.14 7.09 25.21
CA VAL A 232 -15.26 6.17 25.94
C VAL A 232 -14.23 5.53 25.00
N GLN A 233 -14.63 5.02 23.84
CA GLN A 233 -13.69 4.44 22.88
C GLN A 233 -12.67 5.47 22.37
N SER A 234 -13.10 6.69 22.05
CA SER A 234 -12.20 7.78 21.63
C SER A 234 -11.23 8.17 22.74
N ALA A 235 -11.68 8.22 24.00
CA ALA A 235 -10.81 8.49 25.14
C ALA A 235 -9.77 7.37 25.35
N ILE A 236 -10.19 6.10 25.32
CA ILE A 236 -9.28 4.95 25.43
C ILE A 236 -8.30 4.94 24.25
N GLY A 237 -8.77 5.18 23.03
CA GLY A 237 -7.94 5.25 21.83
C GLY A 237 -6.97 6.45 21.79
N SER A 238 -7.19 7.46 22.62
CA SER A 238 -6.23 8.56 22.81
C SER A 238 -5.12 8.22 23.82
N ILE A 239 -5.38 7.26 24.72
CA ILE A 239 -4.45 6.79 25.76
C ILE A 239 -3.64 5.58 25.26
N LEU A 240 -4.30 4.64 24.59
CA LEU A 240 -3.70 3.48 23.93
C LEU A 240 -3.59 3.79 22.44
N THR A 241 -2.41 3.61 21.83
CA THR A 241 -2.13 3.85 20.40
C THR A 241 -3.05 3.09 19.43
N PHE A 242 -3.92 2.22 19.94
CA PHE A 242 -4.96 1.54 19.19
C PHE A 242 -6.32 1.78 19.85
N THR A 243 -7.30 2.26 19.08
CA THR A 243 -8.70 2.13 19.49
C THR A 243 -9.15 0.73 19.14
N THR A 244 -9.61 -0.05 20.12
CA THR A 244 -10.30 -1.32 19.86
C THR A 244 -11.78 -1.03 19.64
N PRO A 245 -12.27 -0.95 18.39
CA PRO A 245 -13.70 -1.04 18.15
C PRO A 245 -14.24 -2.28 18.86
N LEU A 246 -15.40 -2.16 19.51
CA LEU A 246 -16.13 -3.33 19.98
C LEU A 246 -16.71 -4.02 18.75
N PHE A 247 -16.01 -5.04 18.27
CA PHE A 247 -16.43 -5.85 17.15
C PHE A 247 -16.62 -7.30 17.57
N TYR A 248 -17.45 -7.99 16.81
CA TYR A 248 -17.61 -9.43 16.91
C TYR A 248 -17.65 -10.03 15.51
N GLY A 249 -17.14 -11.25 15.42
CA GLY A 249 -17.30 -12.13 14.28
C GLY A 249 -17.98 -13.43 14.72
N ARG A 250 -17.53 -14.56 14.19
CA ARG A 250 -18.01 -15.88 14.59
C ARG A 250 -17.32 -16.36 15.87
N GLY A 251 -18.00 -17.20 16.63
CA GLY A 251 -17.36 -17.99 17.68
C GLY A 251 -16.63 -19.21 17.12
N ALA A 252 -15.73 -19.76 17.92
CA ALA A 252 -15.17 -21.09 17.74
C ALA A 252 -15.90 -22.07 18.67
N PHE A 253 -15.84 -23.39 18.41
CA PHE A 253 -16.31 -24.42 19.35
C PHE A 253 -17.78 -24.29 19.80
N GLY A 254 -18.70 -23.94 18.88
CA GLY A 254 -20.13 -23.88 19.17
C GLY A 254 -20.63 -22.57 19.78
N PHE A 255 -19.75 -21.62 20.11
CA PHE A 255 -20.17 -20.28 20.49
C PHE A 255 -20.71 -19.51 19.28
N ARG A 256 -21.85 -18.82 19.45
CA ARG A 256 -22.48 -18.02 18.37
C ARG A 256 -21.70 -16.77 17.99
N PHE A 257 -20.95 -16.20 18.93
CA PHE A 257 -20.21 -14.94 18.77
C PHE A 257 -18.78 -15.09 19.28
N GLY A 258 -17.83 -14.38 18.67
CA GLY A 258 -16.42 -14.41 19.07
C GLY A 258 -15.58 -13.40 18.31
N PHE A 259 -14.26 -13.57 18.34
CA PHE A 259 -13.30 -12.66 17.69
C PHE A 259 -12.79 -13.17 16.33
N LEU A 260 -13.25 -14.35 15.88
CA LEU A 260 -12.87 -14.86 14.57
C LEU A 260 -13.66 -14.14 13.47
N PRO A 261 -13.02 -13.67 12.39
CA PRO A 261 -13.74 -12.94 11.36
C PRO A 261 -14.73 -13.84 10.62
N PHE A 262 -15.81 -13.26 10.09
CA PHE A 262 -16.79 -13.95 9.26
C PHE A 262 -16.15 -14.38 7.95
N GLN A 263 -16.48 -15.61 7.52
CA GLN A 263 -15.97 -16.16 6.28
C GLN A 263 -16.61 -15.46 5.07
N ARG A 264 -15.97 -14.40 4.57
CA ARG A 264 -16.39 -13.65 3.40
C ARG A 264 -15.21 -13.53 2.42
N PRO A 265 -15.47 -13.58 1.10
CA PRO A 265 -14.44 -13.35 0.12
C PRO A 265 -13.95 -11.90 0.20
N VAL A 266 -12.63 -11.71 0.12
CA VAL A 266 -12.01 -10.39 0.05
C VAL A 266 -11.22 -10.27 -1.25
N CYS A 267 -11.52 -9.28 -2.07
CA CYS A 267 -10.80 -9.05 -3.31
C CYS A 267 -10.23 -7.64 -3.36
N THR A 268 -8.90 -7.55 -3.45
CA THR A 268 -8.21 -6.26 -3.58
C THR A 268 -7.96 -5.95 -5.04
N VAL A 269 -8.50 -4.84 -5.51
CA VAL A 269 -8.23 -4.30 -6.85
C VAL A 269 -7.13 -3.25 -6.73
N VAL A 270 -6.05 -3.40 -7.50
CA VAL A 270 -4.94 -2.44 -7.59
C VAL A 270 -5.11 -1.63 -8.87
N GLY A 271 -5.28 -0.32 -8.72
CA GLY A 271 -5.54 0.63 -9.79
C GLY A 271 -4.30 1.02 -10.60
N CYS A 272 -4.48 1.99 -11.50
CA CYS A 272 -3.41 2.53 -12.33
C CYS A 272 -2.47 3.46 -11.52
N PRO A 273 -1.16 3.47 -11.82
CA PRO A 273 -0.25 4.42 -11.19
C PRO A 273 -0.56 5.86 -11.59
N ILE A 274 -0.55 6.74 -10.60
CA ILE A 274 -0.73 8.18 -10.73
C ILE A 274 0.65 8.80 -10.56
N GLU A 275 1.20 9.28 -11.67
CA GLU A 275 2.46 10.02 -11.66
C GLU A 275 2.29 11.35 -10.93
N VAL A 276 3.29 11.66 -10.11
CA VAL A 276 3.34 12.88 -9.30
C VAL A 276 4.64 13.61 -9.60
N GLU A 277 4.54 14.92 -9.85
CA GLU A 277 5.70 15.78 -10.07
C GLU A 277 6.44 16.00 -8.75
N ARG A 278 7.78 15.93 -8.78
CA ARG A 278 8.60 16.11 -7.59
C ARG A 278 8.62 17.57 -7.15
N ASN A 279 8.25 17.81 -5.90
CA ASN A 279 8.47 19.08 -5.21
C ASN A 279 8.89 18.83 -3.76
N GLU A 280 10.05 19.37 -3.35
CA GLU A 280 10.57 19.17 -1.98
C GLU A 280 9.75 19.93 -0.93
N ASN A 281 9.13 21.04 -1.31
CA ASN A 281 8.31 21.90 -0.47
C ASN A 281 6.93 22.11 -1.14
N PRO A 282 6.08 21.08 -1.17
CA PRO A 282 4.81 21.14 -1.89
C PRO A 282 3.86 22.16 -1.25
N THR A 283 3.23 22.99 -2.09
CA THR A 283 2.23 23.94 -1.64
C THR A 283 0.94 23.22 -1.25
N ARG A 284 0.07 23.88 -0.48
CA ARG A 284 -1.23 23.27 -0.08
C ARG A 284 -2.10 23.00 -1.31
N GLU A 285 -2.06 23.89 -2.29
CA GLU A 285 -2.81 23.82 -3.54
C GLU A 285 -2.35 22.63 -4.37
N GLU A 286 -1.04 22.40 -4.45
CA GLU A 286 -0.47 21.24 -5.14
C GLU A 286 -0.85 19.92 -4.46
N VAL A 287 -0.73 19.85 -3.12
CA VAL A 287 -1.16 18.68 -2.35
C VAL A 287 -2.64 18.39 -2.58
N ASN A 288 -3.49 19.42 -2.53
CA ASN A 288 -4.93 19.28 -2.77
C ASN A 288 -5.21 18.78 -4.19
N ARG A 289 -4.58 19.37 -5.22
CA ARG A 289 -4.76 18.96 -6.61
C ARG A 289 -4.41 17.47 -6.83
N VAL A 290 -3.27 17.02 -6.31
CA VAL A 290 -2.86 15.60 -6.42
C VAL A 290 -3.79 14.70 -5.61
N HIS A 291 -4.22 15.14 -4.44
CA HIS A 291 -5.15 14.41 -3.59
C HIS A 291 -6.54 14.26 -4.23
N ASP A 292 -7.06 15.31 -4.86
CA ASP A 292 -8.35 15.28 -5.56
C ASP A 292 -8.28 14.35 -6.78
N ARG A 293 -7.16 14.37 -7.52
CA ARG A 293 -6.90 13.40 -8.58
C ARG A 293 -6.86 11.97 -8.03
N TYR A 294 -6.18 11.74 -6.92
CA TYR A 294 -6.12 10.43 -6.27
C TYR A 294 -7.53 9.95 -5.86
N ILE A 295 -8.34 10.79 -5.25
CA ILE A 295 -9.74 10.47 -4.88
C ILE A 295 -10.55 10.14 -6.14
N SER A 296 -10.43 10.94 -7.19
CA SER A 296 -11.16 10.70 -8.45
C SER A 296 -10.84 9.33 -9.05
N GLU A 297 -9.55 8.95 -9.10
CA GLU A 297 -9.13 7.64 -9.61
C GLU A 297 -9.56 6.50 -8.68
N LEU A 298 -9.53 6.69 -7.36
CA LEU A 298 -10.02 5.70 -6.39
C LEU A 298 -11.53 5.48 -6.52
N VAL A 299 -12.32 6.55 -6.64
CA VAL A 299 -13.77 6.46 -6.85
C VAL A 299 -14.04 5.76 -8.17
N LYS A 300 -13.37 6.13 -9.26
CA LYS A 300 -13.49 5.45 -10.55
C LYS A 300 -13.14 3.95 -10.46
N LEU A 301 -12.10 3.58 -9.72
CA LEU A 301 -11.72 2.19 -9.47
C LEU A 301 -12.85 1.43 -8.73
N PHE A 302 -13.43 2.05 -7.70
CA PHE A 302 -14.56 1.48 -6.98
C PHE A 302 -15.78 1.29 -7.88
N GLU A 303 -16.20 2.36 -8.54
CA GLU A 303 -17.40 2.40 -9.40
C GLU A 303 -17.35 1.38 -10.53
N SER A 304 -16.18 1.21 -11.17
CA SER A 304 -15.98 0.25 -12.26
C SER A 304 -16.03 -1.22 -11.82
N HIS A 305 -15.84 -1.52 -10.54
CA HIS A 305 -15.74 -2.89 -10.05
C HIS A 305 -16.88 -3.29 -9.10
N LYS A 306 -17.60 -2.33 -8.49
CA LYS A 306 -18.56 -2.59 -7.40
C LYS A 306 -19.63 -3.64 -7.77
N CYS A 307 -20.19 -3.57 -8.98
CA CYS A 307 -21.24 -4.50 -9.43
C CYS A 307 -20.71 -5.94 -9.52
N SER A 308 -19.45 -6.14 -9.89
CA SER A 308 -18.82 -7.47 -9.97
C SER A 308 -18.63 -8.14 -8.61
N PHE A 309 -18.73 -7.36 -7.53
CA PHE A 309 -18.67 -7.84 -6.15
C PHE A 309 -20.04 -7.84 -5.45
N GLY A 310 -21.13 -7.74 -6.21
CA GLY A 310 -22.50 -7.78 -5.69
C GLY A 310 -22.96 -6.50 -4.99
N ILE A 311 -22.22 -5.39 -5.15
CA ILE A 311 -22.62 -4.08 -4.64
C ILE A 311 -23.57 -3.42 -5.64
N SER A 312 -24.67 -2.86 -5.14
CA SER A 312 -25.66 -2.17 -5.97
C SER A 312 -25.05 -0.99 -6.74
N GLU A 313 -25.52 -0.78 -7.97
CA GLU A 313 -25.16 0.37 -8.80
C GLU A 313 -25.49 1.72 -8.12
N LYS A 314 -26.49 1.75 -7.23
CA LYS A 314 -26.88 2.95 -6.47
C LYS A 314 -25.94 3.27 -5.31
N THR A 315 -25.15 2.29 -4.88
CA THR A 315 -24.24 2.45 -3.74
C THR A 315 -22.99 3.17 -4.21
N ASN A 316 -22.68 4.31 -3.59
CA ASN A 316 -21.50 5.12 -3.89
C ASN A 316 -20.48 5.02 -2.76
N LEU A 317 -19.18 5.15 -3.11
CA LEU A 317 -18.11 5.28 -2.13
C LEU A 317 -18.22 6.64 -1.43
N GLN A 318 -18.38 6.64 -0.11
CA GLN A 318 -18.47 7.85 0.70
C GLN A 318 -17.09 8.22 1.23
N ILE A 319 -16.58 9.37 0.80
CA ILE A 319 -15.31 9.94 1.29
C ILE A 319 -15.60 10.86 2.48
N LEU A 320 -15.22 10.40 3.67
CA LEU A 320 -15.27 11.16 4.92
C LEU A 320 -13.97 11.93 5.14
#